data_AF-A0A973AZY5-F1
#
_entry.id   AF-A0A973AZY5-F1
#
_cell.length_a   1.000
_cell.length_b   1.000
_cell.length_c   1.000
_cell.angle_alpha   90.00
_cell.angle_beta   90.00
_cell.angle_gamma   90.00
#
_symmetry.space_group_name_H-M   'P 1'
#
loop_
_entity.id
_entity.type
_entity.pdbx_description
1 polymer ?
#
loop_
_entity_poly.entity_id
_entity_poly.type
_entity_poly.pdbx_seq_one_letter_code
_entity_poly.pdbx_strand_id
1 'polypeptide(L)'
;MISLLLAGYALITWLIFIRWRLLPWKIYTIIPVVTFPVVAIVVMVLLLNVFAPTSSDVRVTRYEVPIVPQVKGRVVEVAVKTN
;
A
#
# COMPACT_ATOMS: atom_id res chain seq x y z
N MET A 1 11.24 8.91 5.19
CA MET A 1 10.86 8.12 3.99
C MET A 1 10.35 9.00 2.86
N ILE A 2 9.32 9.84 3.05
CA ILE A 2 8.77 10.75 2.01
C ILE A 2 9.83 11.68 1.40
N SER A 3 10.74 12.23 2.21
CA SER A 3 11.77 13.16 1.76
C SER A 3 12.70 12.55 0.71
N LEU A 4 12.93 11.23 0.78
CA LEU A 4 13.84 10.50 -0.10
C LEU A 4 13.21 10.27 -1.49
N LEU A 5 11.90 10.02 -1.52
CA LEU A 5 11.10 9.93 -2.76
C LEU A 5 11.00 11.29 -3.46
N LEU A 6 10.72 12.35 -2.70
CA LEU A 6 10.62 13.71 -3.25
C LEU A 6 11.97 14.18 -3.83
N ALA A 7 13.06 13.91 -3.09
CA ALA A 7 14.41 14.18 -3.55
C ALA A 7 14.76 13.41 -4.82
N GLY A 8 14.43 12.11 -4.89
CA GLY A 8 14.65 11.29 -6.09
C GLY A 8 13.90 11.82 -7.31
N TYR A 9 12.64 12.19 -7.16
CA TYR A 9 11.84 12.79 -8.24
C TYR A 9 12.40 14.15 -8.70
N ALA A 10 12.81 15.01 -7.75
CA ALA A 10 13.45 16.28 -8.06
C ALA A 10 14.80 16.08 -8.80
N LEU A 11 15.57 15.06 -8.44
CA LEU A 11 16.84 14.71 -9.09
C LEU A 11 16.62 14.25 -10.53
N ILE A 12 15.61 13.41 -10.78
CA ILE A 12 15.27 12.90 -12.12
C ILE A 12 14.81 14.04 -13.04
N THR A 13 13.88 14.89 -12.56
CA THR A 13 13.41 16.04 -13.34
C THR A 13 14.56 17.02 -13.61
N TRP A 14 15.43 17.27 -12.63
CA TRP A 14 16.63 18.08 -12.82
C TRP A 14 17.58 17.51 -13.90
N LEU A 15 17.86 16.19 -13.88
CA LEU A 15 18.72 15.55 -14.88
C LEU A 15 18.17 15.68 -16.31
N ILE A 16 16.87 15.45 -16.49
CA ILE A 16 16.22 15.47 -17.81
C ILE A 16 16.28 16.87 -18.43
N PHE A 17 16.02 17.90 -17.63
CA PHE A 17 15.87 19.27 -18.13
C PHE A 17 17.16 20.08 -18.14
N ILE A 18 18.04 19.90 -17.15
CA ILE A 18 19.24 20.73 -17.00
C ILE A 18 20.48 20.01 -17.52
N ARG A 19 20.70 18.74 -17.13
CA ARG A 19 21.93 18.01 -17.47
C ARG A 19 21.91 17.52 -18.92
N TRP A 20 20.82 16.89 -19.35
CA TRP A 20 20.72 16.28 -20.68
C TRP A 20 19.99 17.16 -21.71
N ARG A 21 19.37 18.26 -21.27
CA ARG A 21 18.61 19.20 -22.12
C ARG A 21 17.72 18.47 -23.14
N LEU A 22 17.11 17.36 -22.74
CA LEU A 22 16.39 16.47 -23.66
C LEU A 22 15.13 17.16 -24.20
N LEU A 23 14.55 18.07 -23.42
CA LEU A 23 13.36 18.83 -23.78
C LEU A 23 13.55 20.31 -23.39
N PRO A 24 13.03 21.25 -24.20
CA PRO A 24 13.08 22.67 -23.88
C PRO A 24 12.21 22.98 -22.66
N TRP A 25 12.71 23.85 -21.77
CA TRP A 25 11.97 24.36 -20.61
C TRP A 25 10.94 25.41 -21.04
N LYS A 26 9.88 24.95 -21.71
CA LYS A 26 8.73 25.74 -22.15
C LYS A 26 7.48 25.28 -21.40
N ILE A 27 6.45 26.11 -21.40
CA ILE A 27 5.17 25.86 -20.73
C ILE A 27 4.61 24.46 -21.09
N TYR A 28 4.71 24.08 -22.37
CA TYR A 28 4.29 22.77 -22.87
C TYR A 28 4.96 21.57 -22.20
N THR A 29 6.19 21.70 -21.72
CA THR A 29 6.91 20.61 -21.06
C THR A 29 6.79 20.68 -19.53
N ILE A 30 6.62 21.88 -18.97
CA ILE A 30 6.49 22.08 -17.52
C ILE A 30 5.14 21.53 -17.02
N ILE A 31 4.06 21.83 -17.73
CA ILE A 31 2.71 21.42 -17.36
C ILE A 31 2.62 19.89 -17.15
N PRO A 32 2.95 19.04 -18.14
CA PRO A 32 2.84 17.59 -17.97
C PRO A 32 3.73 17.07 -16.84
N VAL A 33 4.95 17.59 -16.65
CA VAL A 33 5.82 17.13 -15.55
C VAL A 33 5.15 17.28 -14.19
N VAL A 34 4.42 18.38 -13.96
CA VAL A 34 3.74 18.65 -12.69
C VAL A 34 2.39 17.92 -12.59
N THR A 35 1.63 17.83 -13.69
CA THR A 35 0.26 17.27 -13.67
C THR A 35 0.25 15.75 -13.73
N PHE A 36 1.17 15.12 -14.47
CA PHE A 36 1.18 13.67 -14.70
C PHE A 36 1.31 12.83 -13.41
N PRO A 37 2.15 13.18 -12.42
CA PRO A 37 2.24 12.44 -11.16
C PRO A 37 0.91 12.43 -10.40
N VAL A 38 0.21 13.58 -10.37
CA VAL A 38 -1.07 13.72 -9.67
C VAL A 38 -2.14 12.87 -10.34
N VAL A 39 -2.25 12.97 -11.67
CA VAL A 39 -3.21 12.18 -12.46
C VAL A 39 -2.90 10.69 -12.36
N ALA A 40 -1.63 10.30 -12.43
CA ALA A 40 -1.22 8.90 -12.30
C ALA A 40 -1.61 8.30 -10.95
N ILE A 41 -1.47 9.04 -9.84
CA ILE A 41 -1.92 8.59 -8.52
C ILE A 41 -3.44 8.41 -8.49
N VAL A 42 -4.20 9.38 -9.01
CA VAL A 42 -5.66 9.29 -9.05
C VAL A 42 -6.11 8.08 -9.86
N VAL A 43 -5.56 7.90 -11.06
CA VAL A 43 -5.86 6.75 -11.92
C VAL A 43 -5.47 5.43 -11.25
N MET A 44 -4.30 5.36 -10.62
CA MET A 44 -3.86 4.17 -9.87
C MET A 44 -4.85 3.82 -8.75
N VAL A 45 -5.30 4.80 -7.97
CA VAL A 45 -6.27 4.58 -6.90
C VAL A 45 -7.61 4.09 -7.45
N LEU A 46 -8.08 4.65 -8.57
CA LEU A 46 -9.30 4.18 -9.23
C LEU A 46 -9.16 2.74 -9.76
N LEU A 47 -8.02 2.40 -10.37
CA LEU A 47 -7.74 1.04 -10.85
C LEU A 47 -7.65 0.05 -9.68
N LEU A 48 -7.05 0.44 -8.57
CA LEU A 48 -7.02 -0.37 -7.35
C LEU A 48 -8.43 -0.62 -6.83
N ASN A 49 -9.33 0.36 -6.89
CA ASN A 49 -10.72 0.17 -6.50
C ASN A 49 -11.45 -0.87 -7.38
N VAL A 50 -11.12 -0.93 -8.68
CA VAL A 50 -11.71 -1.89 -9.63
C VAL A 50 -11.13 -3.30 -9.47
N PHE A 51 -9.81 -3.43 -9.37
CA PHE A 51 -9.13 -4.74 -9.39
C PHE A 51 -8.90 -5.35 -8.01
N ALA A 52 -8.80 -4.51 -6.97
CA ALA A 52 -8.55 -4.93 -5.59
C ALA A 52 -9.45 -4.11 -4.66
N PRO A 53 -10.78 -4.31 -4.70
CA PRO A 53 -11.69 -3.65 -3.78
C PRO A 53 -11.25 -3.94 -2.35
N THR A 54 -10.87 -2.88 -1.63
CA THR A 54 -10.50 -2.99 -0.22
C THR A 54 -11.74 -3.28 0.60
N SER A 55 -11.97 -4.55 0.92
CA SER A 55 -12.95 -4.96 1.91
C SER A 55 -12.55 -4.37 3.27
N SER A 56 -13.42 -3.56 3.88
CA SER A 56 -13.18 -2.93 5.18
C SER A 56 -13.20 -3.91 6.36
N ASP A 57 -13.58 -5.16 6.12
CA ASP A 57 -13.70 -6.19 7.15
C ASP A 57 -12.61 -7.26 6.95
N VAL A 58 -11.41 -6.96 7.46
CA VAL A 58 -10.36 -7.99 7.64
C VAL A 58 -10.76 -8.80 8.86
N ARG A 59 -11.63 -9.79 8.65
CA ARG A 59 -11.91 -10.80 9.67
C ARG A 59 -10.69 -11.71 9.79
N VAL A 60 -9.93 -11.53 10.87
CA VAL A 60 -8.94 -12.50 11.30
C VAL A 60 -9.68 -13.71 11.85
N THR A 61 -10.05 -14.64 10.97
CA THR A 61 -10.51 -15.96 11.39
C THR A 61 -9.30 -16.66 11.99
N ARG A 62 -9.17 -16.60 13.33
CA ARG A 62 -8.19 -17.42 14.03
C ARG A 62 -8.53 -18.88 13.74
N TYR A 63 -7.56 -19.62 13.23
CA TYR A 63 -7.70 -21.06 13.03
C TYR A 63 -7.63 -21.71 14.43
N GLU A 64 -8.79 -21.91 15.04
CA GLU A 64 -8.91 -22.61 16.31
C GLU A 64 -9.19 -24.08 16.04
N VAL A 65 -8.31 -24.96 16.50
CA VAL A 65 -8.54 -26.40 16.50
C VAL A 65 -9.21 -26.75 17.82
N PRO A 66 -10.48 -27.18 17.82
CA PRO A 66 -11.14 -27.58 19.06
C PRO A 66 -10.49 -28.86 19.60
N ILE A 67 -10.00 -28.79 20.84
CA ILE A 67 -9.45 -29.96 21.54
C ILE A 67 -10.63 -30.72 22.16
N VAL A 68 -10.93 -31.91 21.64
CA VAL A 68 -11.98 -32.78 22.17
C VAL A 68 -11.42 -33.81 23.17
N PRO A 69 -12.08 -34.04 24.31
CA PRO A 69 -11.64 -35.05 25.26
C PRO A 69 -11.89 -36.46 24.70
N GLN A 70 -10.90 -37.34 24.85
CA GLN A 70 -10.98 -38.74 24.39
C GLN A 70 -11.89 -39.61 25.27
N VAL A 71 -12.25 -39.14 26.47
CA VAL A 71 -13.02 -39.89 27.46
C VAL A 71 -14.15 -39.03 28.04
N LYS A 72 -15.26 -39.68 28.40
CA LYS A 72 -16.41 -39.03 29.05
C LYS A 72 -16.12 -38.91 30.55
N GLY A 73 -16.13 -37.70 31.09
CA GLY A 73 -15.87 -37.43 32.50
C GLY A 73 -16.15 -35.98 32.88
N ARG A 74 -16.18 -35.67 34.18
CA ARG A 74 -16.34 -34.31 34.69
C ARG A 74 -14.97 -33.61 34.71
N VAL A 75 -14.88 -32.41 34.13
CA VAL A 75 -13.66 -31.57 34.19
C VAL A 75 -13.50 -31.04 35.61
N VAL A 76 -12.34 -31.30 36.23
CA VAL A 76 -12.03 -30.89 37.62
C VAL A 76 -11.20 -29.60 37.65
N GLU A 77 -10.29 -29.43 36.70
CA GLU A 77 -9.39 -28.28 36.61
C GLU A 77 -9.02 -28.00 35.15
N VAL A 78 -8.86 -26.72 34.81
CA VAL A 78 -8.32 -26.27 33.53
C VAL A 78 -7.07 -25.44 33.80
N ALA A 79 -5.91 -25.93 33.35
CA ALA A 79 -4.60 -25.33 33.63
C ALA A 79 -4.28 -24.09 32.78
N VAL A 80 -5.18 -23.66 31.89
CA VAL A 80 -4.94 -22.60 30.91
C VAL A 80 -5.93 -21.46 31.11
N LYS A 81 -5.45 -20.22 31.13
CA LYS A 81 -6.26 -19.01 31.08
C LYS A 81 -6.43 -18.54 29.63
N THR A 82 -7.64 -18.07 29.31
CA THR A 82 -7.91 -17.35 28.06
C THR A 82 -7.04 -16.10 27.96
N ASN A 83 -6.46 -15.86 26.77
CA ASN A 83 -5.68 -14.67 26.45
C ASN A 83 -6.57 -13.54 25.92
#